data_AF-A0A7K2XK51-F1
#
_entry.id   AF-A0A7K2XK51-F1
#
_cell.length_a   1.000
_cell.length_b   1.000
_cell.length_c   1.000
_cell.angle_alpha   90.00
_cell.angle_beta   90.00
_cell.angle_gamma   90.00
#
_symmetry.space_group_name_H-M   'P 1'
#
loop_
_entity.id
_entity.type
_entity.pdbx_description
1 polymer ?
#
loop_
_entity_poly.entity_id
_entity_poly.type
_entity_poly.pdbx_seq_one_letter_code
_entity_poly.pdbx_strand_id
1 'polypeptide(L)' 'MSTPRTRSVTLGRGPEVAGNPGASMRRAALDGLPVPPRPTTVSTDDAQQLSAALLTRLTALDEGTPEHAYVRNTLVEL' A
#
# COMPACT_ATOMS: atom_id res chain seq x y z
N MET A 1 6.42 -15.79 -48.79
CA MET A 1 5.68 -16.49 -47.72
C MET A 1 6.53 -16.47 -46.47
N SER A 2 6.12 -15.67 -45.48
CA SER A 2 6.92 -15.29 -44.31
C SER A 2 6.83 -16.33 -43.19
N THR A 3 7.97 -16.64 -42.57
CA THR A 3 8.07 -17.50 -41.38
C THR A 3 7.72 -16.73 -40.11
N PRO A 4 7.08 -17.36 -39.10
CA PRO A 4 6.84 -16.72 -37.81
C PRO A 4 8.11 -16.77 -36.96
N ARG A 5 8.58 -15.60 -36.53
CA ARG A 5 9.69 -15.45 -35.57
C ARG A 5 9.11 -15.56 -34.14
N THR A 6 9.28 -16.72 -33.51
CA THR A 6 8.96 -16.90 -32.08
C THR A 6 9.87 -16.00 -31.26
N ARG A 7 9.30 -14.95 -30.65
CA ARG A 7 9.98 -14.11 -29.66
C ARG A 7 9.86 -14.80 -28.30
N SER A 8 10.89 -15.52 -27.90
CA SER A 8 11.06 -15.97 -26.52
C SER A 8 11.25 -14.74 -25.63
N VAL A 9 10.25 -14.44 -24.80
CA VAL A 9 10.38 -13.47 -23.71
C VAL A 9 11.18 -14.16 -22.60
N THR A 10 12.49 -13.93 -22.60
CA THR A 10 13.30 -14.13 -21.40
C THR A 10 12.85 -13.09 -20.38
N LEU A 11 12.04 -13.50 -19.41
CA LEU A 11 11.86 -12.74 -18.18
C LEU A 11 13.24 -12.65 -17.52
N GLY A 12 13.93 -11.54 -17.79
CA GLY A 12 15.17 -11.20 -17.12
C GLY A 12 14.91 -11.19 -15.62
N ARG A 13 15.51 -12.14 -14.91
CA ARG A 13 15.64 -12.10 -13.46
C ARG A 13 16.29 -10.75 -13.13
N GLY A 14 15.49 -9.82 -12.61
CA GLY A 14 15.98 -8.55 -12.10
C GLY A 14 17.04 -8.80 -11.01
N PRO A 15 17.88 -7.79 -10.72
CA PRO A 15 18.96 -7.93 -9.76
C PRO A 15 18.39 -8.47 -8.45
N GLU A 16 18.98 -9.54 -7.92
CA GLU A 16 18.69 -10.01 -6.57
C GLU A 16 18.96 -8.84 -5.63
N VAL A 17 17.87 -8.18 -5.23
CA VAL A 17 17.89 -7.18 -4.19
C VAL A 17 18.41 -7.91 -2.98
N ALA A 18 19.69 -7.69 -2.62
CA ALA A 18 20.26 -8.11 -1.36
C ALA A 18 19.21 -7.80 -0.29
N GLY A 19 18.62 -8.86 0.28
CA GLY A 19 17.30 -8.80 0.89
C GLY A 19 17.18 -7.62 1.83
N ASN A 20 16.26 -6.70 1.54
CA ASN A 20 15.99 -5.55 2.40
C ASN A 20 15.83 -6.06 3.84
N PRO A 21 16.75 -5.73 4.78
CA PRO A 21 16.70 -6.25 6.14
C PRO A 21 15.37 -5.98 6.82
N GLY A 22 14.75 -4.83 6.53
CA GLY A 22 13.42 -4.47 7.02
C GLY A 22 12.29 -5.32 6.43
N ALA A 23 12.43 -5.84 5.21
CA ALA A 23 11.46 -6.77 4.63
C ALA A 23 11.54 -8.17 5.23
N SER A 24 12.73 -8.61 5.65
CA SER A 24 12.89 -9.88 6.38
C SER A 24 12.37 -9.75 7.81
N MET A 25 12.68 -8.65 8.50
CA MET A 25 12.16 -8.36 9.83
C MET A 25 10.63 -8.26 9.86
N ARG A 26 10.01 -7.58 8.87
CA ARG A 26 8.55 -7.54 8.74
C ARG A 26 7.93 -8.91 8.56
N ARG A 27 8.53 -9.78 7.73
CA ARG A 27 8.03 -11.15 7.55
C ARG A 27 8.08 -11.94 8.86
N ALA A 28 9.21 -11.93 9.55
CA ALA A 28 9.36 -12.60 10.85
C ALA A 28 8.38 -12.08 11.91
N ALA A 29 8.06 -10.78 11.90
CA ALA A 29 7.10 -10.18 12.82
C ALA A 29 5.63 -10.52 12.51
N LEU A 30 5.32 -10.80 11.24
CA LEU A 30 3.97 -11.16 10.79
C LEU A 30 3.73 -12.68 10.81
N ASP A 31 4.80 -13.49 10.93
CA ASP A 31 4.70 -14.95 10.99
C ASP A 31 3.79 -15.39 12.15
N GLY A 32 2.74 -16.14 11.82
CA GLY A 32 1.76 -16.65 12.79
C GLY A 32 0.59 -15.72 13.11
N LEU A 33 0.58 -14.49 12.58
CA LEU A 33 -0.60 -13.61 12.70
C LEU A 33 -1.69 -14.03 11.70
N PRO A 34 -2.97 -13.96 12.10
CA PRO A 34 -4.07 -14.22 11.19
C PRO A 34 -4.08 -13.17 10.07
N VAL A 35 -4.17 -13.64 8.84
CA VAL A 35 -4.34 -12.77 7.68
C VAL A 35 -5.81 -12.32 7.64
N PRO A 36 -6.10 -11.01 7.53
CA PRO A 36 -7.46 -10.54 7.35
C PRO A 36 -8.06 -11.13 6.06
N PRO A 37 -9.31 -11.64 6.09
CA PRO A 37 -9.90 -12.31 4.93
C PRO A 37 -10.08 -11.38 3.73
N ARG A 38 -10.25 -10.08 3.96
CA ARG A 38 -10.27 -9.06 2.91
C ARG A 38 -9.51 -7.81 3.38
N PRO A 39 -8.18 -7.76 3.19
CA PRO A 39 -7.32 -6.73 3.78
C PRO A 39 -7.55 -5.33 3.18
N THR A 40 -8.25 -5.24 2.04
CA THR A 40 -8.54 -3.99 1.34
C THR A 40 -10.00 -3.56 1.46
N THR A 41 -10.82 -4.28 2.23
CA THR A 41 -12.26 -3.99 2.32
C THR A 41 -12.57 -3.39 3.67
N VAL A 42 -13.08 -2.16 3.63
CA VAL A 42 -13.59 -1.44 4.80
C VAL A 42 -15.11 -1.37 4.66
N SER A 43 -15.84 -1.51 5.76
CA SER A 43 -17.29 -1.29 5.71
C SER A 43 -17.59 0.20 5.50
N THR A 44 -18.74 0.53 4.91
CA THR A 44 -19.13 1.94 4.75
C THR A 44 -19.24 2.69 6.07
N ASP A 45 -19.66 2.00 7.13
CA ASP A 45 -19.77 2.57 8.48
C ASP A 45 -18.38 2.91 9.05
N ASP A 46 -17.44 1.95 8.99
CA ASP A 46 -16.06 2.18 9.44
C ASP A 46 -15.38 3.29 8.62
N ALA A 47 -15.61 3.32 7.31
CA ALA A 47 -15.07 4.36 6.43
C ALA A 47 -15.62 5.75 6.79
N GLN A 48 -16.91 5.87 7.13
CA GLN A 48 -17.50 7.13 7.58
C GLN A 48 -16.91 7.59 8.91
N GLN A 49 -16.80 6.69 9.88
CA GLN A 49 -16.22 7.00 11.19
C GLN A 49 -14.75 7.46 11.05
N LEU A 50 -13.97 6.74 10.24
CA LEU A 50 -12.57 7.10 9.96
C LEU A 50 -12.46 8.45 9.24
N SER A 51 -13.31 8.69 8.25
CA SER A 51 -13.35 9.95 7.51
C SER A 51 -13.64 11.13 8.43
N ALA A 52 -14.61 11.00 9.35
CA ALA A 52 -14.94 12.05 10.32
C ALA A 52 -13.76 12.37 11.26
N ALA A 53 -13.06 11.34 11.75
CA ALA A 53 -11.88 11.52 12.60
C ALA A 53 -10.73 12.21 11.84
N LEU A 54 -10.49 11.81 10.58
CA LEU A 54 -9.45 12.40 9.74
C LEU A 54 -9.76 13.85 9.34
N LEU A 55 -11.02 14.17 9.02
CA LEU A 55 -11.46 15.54 8.76
C LEU A 55 -11.23 16.43 10.00
N THR A 56 -11.57 15.95 11.19
CA THR A 56 -11.30 16.65 12.45
C THR A 56 -9.80 16.90 12.62
N ARG A 57 -8.97 15.87 12.39
CA ARG A 57 -7.51 16.01 12.49
C ARG A 57 -6.95 16.99 11.45
N LEU A 58 -7.47 16.99 10.24
CA LEU A 58 -7.05 17.89 9.16
C LEU A 58 -7.22 19.36 9.57
N THR A 59 -8.35 19.70 10.20
CA THR A 59 -8.60 21.08 10.68
C THR A 59 -7.67 21.54 11.79
N ALA A 60 -7.03 20.61 12.50
CA ALA A 60 -6.10 20.91 13.59
C ALA A 60 -4.63 20.92 13.15
N LEU A 61 -4.34 20.67 11.87
CA LEU A 61 -2.99 20.63 11.31
C LEU A 61 -2.74 21.86 10.43
N ASP A 62 -1.52 22.38 10.47
CA ASP A 62 -1.12 23.48 9.59
C ASP A 62 -0.94 22.98 8.16
N GLU A 63 -1.50 23.73 7.21
CA GLU A 63 -1.36 23.44 5.78
C GLU A 63 0.11 23.49 5.34
N GLY A 64 0.47 22.61 4.41
CA GLY A 64 1.85 22.47 3.92
C GLY A 64 2.75 21.56 4.76
N THR A 65 2.27 21.03 5.89
CA THR A 65 3.01 20.01 6.66
C THR A 65 2.88 18.61 6.04
N PRO A 66 3.89 17.72 6.20
CA PRO A 66 3.79 16.33 5.78
C PRO A 66 2.58 15.61 6.39
N GLU A 67 2.24 15.93 7.63
CA GLU A 67 1.11 15.39 8.36
C GLU A 67 -0.22 15.84 7.74
N HIS A 68 -0.37 17.12 7.40
CA HIS A 68 -1.55 17.63 6.71
C HIS A 68 -1.72 16.94 5.35
N ALA A 69 -0.65 16.83 4.57
CA ALA A 69 -0.67 16.16 3.27
C ALA A 69 -1.02 14.67 3.40
N TYR A 70 -0.49 13.97 4.42
CA TYR A 70 -0.80 12.57 4.68
C TYR A 70 -2.27 12.35 5.00
N VAL A 71 -2.85 13.15 5.91
CA VAL A 71 -4.26 13.05 6.29
C VAL A 71 -5.16 13.33 5.09
N ARG A 72 -4.87 14.39 4.32
CA ARG A 72 -5.62 14.73 3.10
C ARG A 72 -5.56 13.61 2.07
N ASN A 73 -4.36 13.09 1.79
CA ASN A 73 -4.21 12.02 0.81
C ASN A 73 -4.94 10.74 1.26
N THR A 74 -4.89 10.42 2.54
CA THR A 74 -5.63 9.27 3.09
C THR A 74 -7.13 9.43 2.87
N LEU A 75 -7.69 10.62 3.08
CA LEU A 75 -9.10 10.92 2.80
C LEU A 75 -9.48 10.77 1.32
N VAL A 76 -8.53 10.92 0.39
CA VAL A 76 -8.77 10.74 -1.06
C VAL A 76 -8.77 9.26 -1.46
N GLU A 77 -8.02 8.42 -0.74
CA GLU A 77 -7.90 6.98 -1.03
C GLU A 77 -8.99 6.12 -0.39
N LEU A 78 -9.75 6.68 0.58
CA LEU A 78 -10.90 6.02 1.22
C LEU A 78 -12.16 6.06 0.32
#